data_AF-A0A2V9JZ33-F1
#
_entry.id   AF-A0A2V9JZ33-F1
#
_cell.length_a   1.000
_cell.length_b   1.000
_cell.length_c   1.000
_cell.angle_alpha   90.00
_cell.angle_beta   90.00
_cell.angle_gamma   90.00
#
_symmetry.space_group_name_H-M   'P 1'
#
loop_
_entity.id
_entity.type
_entity.pdbx_description
1 polymer ?
#
loop_
_entity_poly.entity_id
_entity_poly.type
_entity_poly.pdbx_seq_one_letter_code
_entity_poly.pdbx_strand_id
1 'polypeptide(L)'
;MRLMSYAVLFGAGWLYVGIIEYLYHRFLLHSGHHAVHNAHHEAFFTHAYDDGRLLNHWAFVAVLLHLIAFFALLPRSVALTLSLSTLTYLAALELGHAWIHGHPKSWFARWHIAHHRNPRHNFNVFLPTWDYLLGTRRV
;
A
#
# COMPACT_ATOMS: atom_id res chain seq x y z
N MET A 1 -11.87 26.09 12.62
CA MET A 1 -11.21 25.99 11.29
C MET A 1 -9.95 25.11 11.27
N ARG A 2 -9.00 25.22 12.23
CA ARG A 2 -7.72 24.45 12.19
C ARG A 2 -7.86 22.92 12.17
N LEU A 3 -8.83 22.34 12.88
CA LEU A 3 -8.99 20.88 12.98
C LEU A 3 -9.44 20.24 11.65
N MET A 4 -10.34 20.94 10.93
CA MET A 4 -10.82 20.52 9.61
C MET A 4 -9.67 20.48 8.59
N SER A 5 -8.72 21.42 8.70
CA SER A 5 -7.52 21.44 7.87
C SER A 5 -6.59 20.25 8.14
N TYR A 6 -6.47 19.78 9.38
CA TYR A 6 -5.62 18.62 9.71
C TYR A 6 -6.25 17.29 9.32
N ALA A 7 -7.56 17.13 9.44
CA ALA A 7 -8.26 15.92 8.95
C ALA A 7 -8.14 15.79 7.42
N VAL A 8 -8.33 16.89 6.69
CA VAL A 8 -8.12 16.93 5.23
C VAL A 8 -6.67 16.62 4.88
N LEU A 9 -5.71 17.22 5.58
CA LEU A 9 -4.29 16.95 5.37
C LEU A 9 -3.93 15.48 5.67
N PHE A 10 -4.53 14.90 6.71
CA PHE A 10 -4.36 13.50 7.03
C PHE A 10 -4.90 12.61 5.92
N GLY A 11 -6.11 12.88 5.40
CA GLY A 11 -6.65 12.17 4.25
C GLY A 11 -5.81 12.32 2.98
N ALA A 12 -5.26 13.53 2.74
CA ALA A 12 -4.34 13.78 1.64
C ALA A 12 -3.06 12.94 1.76
N GLY A 13 -2.54 12.73 2.97
CA GLY A 13 -1.42 11.82 3.20
C GLY A 13 -1.74 10.36 2.85
N TRP A 14 -2.97 9.88 3.11
CA TRP A 14 -3.39 8.54 2.67
C TRP A 14 -3.48 8.43 1.14
N LEU A 15 -4.00 9.45 0.47
CA LEU A 15 -4.00 9.48 -1.00
C LEU A 15 -2.57 9.48 -1.57
N TYR A 16 -1.67 10.24 -0.93
CA TYR A 16 -0.26 10.33 -1.28
C TYR A 16 0.48 8.99 -1.12
N VAL A 17 0.33 8.31 0.01
CA VAL A 17 0.95 6.99 0.17
C VAL A 17 0.27 5.94 -0.70
N GLY A 18 -1.04 6.04 -0.91
CA GLY A 18 -1.77 5.15 -1.80
C GLY A 18 -1.28 5.21 -3.25
N ILE A 19 -0.84 6.38 -3.75
CA ILE A 19 -0.27 6.46 -5.11
C ILE A 19 1.14 5.84 -5.13
N ILE A 20 1.92 6.02 -4.06
CA ILE A 20 3.24 5.39 -3.96
C ILE A 20 3.11 3.87 -3.93
N GLU A 21 2.22 3.33 -3.10
CA GLU A 21 1.88 1.91 -3.07
C GLU A 21 1.48 1.41 -4.46
N TYR A 22 0.56 2.10 -5.13
CA TYR A 22 0.10 1.76 -6.47
C TYR A 22 1.26 1.67 -7.47
N LEU A 23 2.10 2.71 -7.53
CA LEU A 23 3.21 2.77 -8.48
C LEU A 23 4.29 1.73 -8.15
N TYR A 24 4.60 1.56 -6.86
CA TYR A 24 5.55 0.57 -6.39
C TYR A 24 5.09 -0.85 -6.74
N HIS A 25 3.83 -1.17 -6.45
CA HIS A 25 3.28 -2.48 -6.74
C HIS A 25 3.20 -2.73 -8.25
N ARG A 26 2.68 -1.77 -9.02
CA ARG A 26 2.52 -1.92 -10.47
C ARG A 26 3.84 -2.02 -11.23
N PHE A 27 4.80 -1.16 -10.92
CA PHE A 27 5.99 -1.00 -11.76
C PHE A 27 7.24 -1.65 -11.18
N LEU A 28 7.37 -1.73 -9.86
CA LEU A 28 8.55 -2.32 -9.22
C LEU A 28 8.32 -3.77 -8.83
N LEU A 29 7.23 -4.07 -8.12
CA LEU A 29 6.92 -5.43 -7.71
C LEU A 29 6.58 -6.32 -8.92
N HIS A 30 5.73 -5.83 -9.83
CA HIS A 30 5.39 -6.51 -11.09
C HIS A 30 6.38 -6.28 -12.24
N SER A 31 7.61 -5.85 -11.94
CA SER A 31 8.69 -5.77 -12.95
C SER A 31 9.17 -7.14 -13.44
N GLY A 32 8.83 -8.21 -12.72
CA GLY A 32 9.34 -9.57 -12.94
C GLY A 32 10.67 -9.87 -12.21
N HIS A 33 11.35 -8.85 -11.69
CA HIS A 33 12.65 -9.00 -11.02
C HIS A 33 12.56 -9.01 -9.48
N HIS A 34 11.37 -8.88 -8.92
CA HIS A 34 11.19 -8.76 -7.47
C HIS A 34 10.90 -10.13 -6.83
N ALA A 35 11.96 -10.80 -6.37
CA ALA A 35 11.90 -12.19 -5.91
C ALA A 35 10.89 -12.43 -4.76
N VAL A 36 10.82 -11.51 -3.80
CA VAL A 36 9.89 -11.64 -2.65
C VAL A 36 8.44 -11.58 -3.12
N HIS A 37 8.13 -10.64 -4.01
CA HIS A 37 6.78 -10.50 -4.56
C HIS A 37 6.38 -11.67 -5.46
N ASN A 38 7.31 -12.16 -6.28
CA ASN A 38 7.07 -13.34 -7.11
C ASN A 38 6.82 -14.58 -6.26
N ALA A 39 7.63 -14.80 -5.22
CA ALA A 39 7.45 -15.90 -4.27
C ALA A 39 6.11 -15.80 -3.53
N HIS A 40 5.70 -14.58 -3.14
CA HIS A 40 4.39 -14.32 -2.53
C HIS A 40 3.22 -14.74 -3.44
N HIS A 41 3.28 -14.40 -4.73
CA HIS A 41 2.29 -14.84 -5.72
C HIS A 41 2.29 -16.36 -5.90
N GLU A 42 3.46 -17.00 -5.95
CA GLU A 42 3.59 -18.45 -6.08
C GLU A 42 3.02 -19.20 -4.84
N ALA A 43 3.32 -18.69 -3.65
CA ALA A 43 2.81 -19.22 -2.38
C ALA A 43 1.27 -19.20 -2.33
N PHE A 44 0.66 -18.13 -2.84
CA PHE A 44 -0.80 -18.03 -2.93
C PHE A 44 -1.43 -19.19 -3.75
N PHE A 45 -0.82 -19.56 -4.89
CA PHE A 45 -1.34 -20.63 -5.76
C PHE A 45 -1.07 -22.03 -5.23
N THR A 46 0.02 -22.20 -4.47
CA THR A 46 0.42 -23.50 -3.91
C THR A 46 -0.20 -23.76 -2.53
N HIS A 47 -0.92 -22.79 -1.97
CA HIS A 47 -1.39 -22.80 -0.58
C HIS A 47 -0.28 -23.00 0.46
N ALA A 48 0.99 -22.82 0.06
CA ALA A 48 2.08 -22.68 0.99
C ALA A 48 1.84 -21.35 1.73
N TYR A 49 1.64 -21.42 3.04
CA TYR A 49 1.38 -20.25 3.85
C TYR A 49 2.59 -19.30 3.77
N ASP A 50 2.39 -18.10 3.23
CA ASP A 50 3.43 -17.06 3.18
C ASP A 50 3.43 -16.29 4.51
N ASP A 51 4.31 -16.70 5.42
CA ASP A 51 4.62 -16.00 6.68
C ASP A 51 5.74 -14.97 6.54
N GLY A 52 6.19 -14.71 5.31
CA GLY A 52 7.16 -13.68 5.00
C GLY A 52 6.64 -12.28 5.36
N ARG A 53 7.50 -11.45 5.94
CA ARG A 53 7.22 -10.00 6.07
C ARG A 53 7.17 -9.40 4.67
N LEU A 54 5.98 -9.00 4.22
CA LEU A 54 5.74 -8.50 2.86
C LEU A 54 6.24 -7.07 2.65
N LEU A 55 6.43 -6.31 3.73
CA LEU A 55 7.16 -5.05 3.70
C LEU A 55 8.63 -5.27 3.30
N ASN A 56 8.92 -5.08 2.01
CA ASN A 56 10.30 -5.06 1.55
C ASN A 56 11.05 -3.89 2.20
N HIS A 57 12.27 -4.16 2.69
CA HIS A 57 13.23 -3.19 3.21
C HIS A 57 13.28 -1.87 2.39
N TRP A 58 13.18 -1.94 1.07
CA TRP A 58 13.21 -0.75 0.21
C TRP A 58 11.98 0.14 0.31
N ALA A 59 10.79 -0.41 0.53
CA ALA A 59 9.59 0.38 0.79
C ALA A 59 9.72 1.11 2.13
N PHE A 60 10.27 0.45 3.15
CA PHE A 60 10.57 1.09 4.43
C PHE A 60 11.58 2.24 4.29
N VAL A 61 12.67 2.04 3.54
CA VAL A 61 13.67 3.10 3.27
C VAL A 61 13.02 4.28 2.54
N ALA A 62 12.21 4.02 1.51
CA ALA A 62 11.50 5.07 0.79
C ALA A 62 10.61 5.89 1.72
N VAL A 63 9.89 5.23 2.63
CA VAL A 63 9.06 5.90 3.64
C VAL A 63 9.91 6.80 4.53
N LEU A 64 11.01 6.31 5.09
CA LEU A 64 11.90 7.14 5.92
C LEU A 64 12.39 8.40 5.20
N LEU A 65 12.75 8.27 3.92
CA LEU A 65 13.17 9.42 3.10
C LEU A 65 12.03 10.46 2.96
N HIS A 66 10.78 10.01 2.79
CA HIS A 66 9.63 10.91 2.74
C HIS A 66 9.36 11.60 4.08
N LEU A 67 9.48 10.89 5.20
CA LEU A 67 9.38 11.53 6.52
C LEU A 67 10.45 12.60 6.70
N ILE A 68 11.70 12.29 6.38
CA ILE A 68 12.81 13.27 6.43
C ILE A 68 12.49 14.48 5.56
N ALA A 69 12.04 14.25 4.32
CA ALA A 69 11.68 15.32 3.39
C ALA A 69 10.54 16.19 3.94
N PHE A 70 9.50 15.60 4.56
CA PHE A 70 8.42 16.38 5.17
C PHE A 70 8.94 17.32 6.24
N PHE A 71 9.82 16.85 7.12
CA PHE A 71 10.41 17.69 8.18
C PHE A 71 11.40 18.73 7.65
N ALA A 72 12.06 18.46 6.53
CA ALA A 72 12.98 19.41 5.89
C ALA A 72 12.25 20.52 5.11
N LEU A 73 11.09 20.22 4.52
CA LEU A 73 10.43 21.10 3.53
C LEU A 73 9.15 21.78 4.03
N LEU A 74 8.53 21.28 5.11
CA LEU A 74 7.21 21.72 5.53
C LEU A 74 7.21 22.29 6.96
N PRO A 75 6.22 23.14 7.30
CA PRO A 75 6.01 23.56 8.69
C PRO A 75 5.81 22.33 9.60
N ARG A 76 6.39 22.39 10.81
CA ARG A 76 6.43 21.25 11.75
C ARG A 76 5.09 20.56 11.96
N SER A 77 4.00 21.32 12.10
CA SER A 77 2.67 20.73 12.30
C SER A 77 2.17 19.96 11.08
N VAL A 78 2.42 20.47 9.88
CA VAL A 78 2.07 19.81 8.60
C VAL A 78 2.92 18.55 8.43
N ALA A 79 4.22 18.64 8.68
CA ALA A 79 5.15 17.51 8.62
C ALA A 79 4.74 16.38 9.58
N LEU A 80 4.36 16.73 10.82
CA LEU A 80 3.86 15.77 11.81
C LEU A 80 2.58 15.08 11.34
N THR A 81 1.59 15.85 10.86
CA THR A 81 0.32 15.28 10.39
C THR A 81 0.52 14.34 9.20
N LEU A 82 1.31 14.75 8.20
CA LEU A 82 1.60 13.91 7.03
C LEU A 82 2.44 12.68 7.38
N SER A 83 3.38 12.80 8.31
CA SER A 83 4.16 11.66 8.82
C SER A 83 3.27 10.65 9.54
N LEU A 84 2.38 11.11 10.44
CA LEU A 84 1.42 10.24 11.13
C LEU A 84 0.45 9.57 10.14
N SER A 85 -0.07 10.34 9.18
CA SER A 85 -0.89 9.83 8.09
C SER A 85 -0.18 8.73 7.29
N THR A 86 1.08 8.97 6.94
CA THR A 86 1.90 7.99 6.19
C THR A 86 2.12 6.71 6.98
N LEU A 87 2.54 6.83 8.24
CA LEU A 87 2.81 5.67 9.10
C LEU A 87 1.54 4.85 9.37
N THR A 88 0.41 5.51 9.59
CA THR A 88 -0.88 4.82 9.80
C THR A 88 -1.37 4.11 8.54
N TYR A 89 -1.19 4.72 7.35
CA TYR A 89 -1.51 4.06 6.09
C TYR A 89 -0.68 2.77 5.91
N LEU A 90 0.62 2.83 6.17
CA LEU A 90 1.51 1.67 6.02
C LEU A 90 1.17 0.56 7.01
N ALA A 91 0.87 0.91 8.27
CA ALA A 91 0.41 -0.07 9.24
C ALA A 91 -0.90 -0.73 8.79
N ALA A 92 -1.85 0.05 8.28
CA ALA A 92 -3.11 -0.46 7.75
C ALA A 92 -2.91 -1.33 6.50
N LEU A 93 -1.97 -0.95 5.63
CA LEU A 93 -1.57 -1.71 4.45
C LEU A 93 -1.04 -3.08 4.82
N GLU A 94 -0.05 -3.16 5.72
CA GLU A 94 0.58 -4.43 6.09
C GLU A 94 -0.36 -5.35 6.85
N LEU A 95 -1.03 -4.81 7.88
CA LEU A 95 -1.99 -5.58 8.67
C LEU A 95 -3.19 -6.01 7.80
N GLY A 96 -3.66 -5.11 6.94
CA GLY A 96 -4.73 -5.39 5.98
C GLY A 96 -4.33 -6.46 4.98
N HIS A 97 -3.12 -6.39 4.43
CA HIS A 97 -2.59 -7.38 3.49
C HIS A 97 -2.53 -8.77 4.13
N ALA A 98 -1.92 -8.88 5.31
CA ALA A 98 -1.86 -10.14 6.05
C ALA A 98 -3.27 -10.67 6.38
N TRP A 99 -4.17 -9.79 6.83
CA TRP A 99 -5.54 -10.16 7.16
C TRP A 99 -6.32 -10.66 5.94
N ILE A 100 -6.16 -10.02 4.77
CA ILE A 100 -6.78 -10.40 3.49
C ILE A 100 -6.39 -11.84 3.14
N HIS A 101 -5.11 -12.18 3.29
CA HIS A 101 -4.60 -13.53 3.04
C HIS A 101 -5.09 -14.55 4.06
N GLY A 102 -5.30 -14.16 5.32
CA GLY A 102 -5.96 -14.99 6.34
C GLY A 102 -7.47 -15.17 6.13
N HIS A 103 -8.12 -14.27 5.37
CA HIS A 103 -9.57 -14.26 5.17
C HIS A 103 -9.96 -14.10 3.69
N PRO A 104 -9.51 -14.99 2.78
CA PRO A 104 -9.59 -14.78 1.33
C PRO A 104 -11.02 -14.78 0.77
N LYS A 105 -11.99 -15.29 1.53
CA LYS A 105 -13.42 -15.30 1.17
C LYS A 105 -14.17 -14.03 1.60
N SER A 106 -13.54 -13.17 2.38
CA SER A 106 -14.18 -11.93 2.84
C SER A 106 -14.40 -10.96 1.68
N TRP A 107 -15.44 -10.12 1.79
CA TRP A 107 -15.75 -9.14 0.76
C TRP A 107 -14.60 -8.14 0.55
N PHE A 108 -13.88 -7.82 1.63
CA PHE A 108 -12.72 -6.91 1.63
C PHE A 108 -11.51 -7.55 0.95
N ALA A 109 -11.32 -8.86 1.10
CA ALA A 109 -10.23 -9.59 0.45
C ALA A 109 -10.43 -9.77 -1.07
N ARG A 110 -11.68 -9.82 -1.55
CA ARG A 110 -11.96 -10.13 -2.98
C ARG A 110 -11.14 -9.30 -3.96
N TRP A 111 -10.92 -8.03 -3.65
CA TRP A 111 -10.17 -7.11 -4.49
C TRP A 111 -8.73 -7.57 -4.74
N HIS A 112 -7.96 -7.75 -3.65
CA HIS A 112 -6.56 -8.17 -3.73
C HIS A 112 -6.41 -9.67 -4.02
N ILE A 113 -7.38 -10.50 -3.64
CA ILE A 113 -7.39 -11.90 -4.08
C ILE A 113 -7.62 -12.00 -5.60
N ALA A 114 -8.40 -11.11 -6.21
CA ALA A 114 -8.54 -11.03 -7.66
C ALA A 114 -7.24 -10.54 -8.34
N HIS A 115 -6.45 -9.69 -7.67
CA HIS A 115 -5.10 -9.30 -8.11
C HIS A 115 -4.21 -10.52 -8.30
N HIS A 116 -4.17 -11.44 -7.31
CA HIS A 116 -3.39 -12.67 -7.40
C HIS A 116 -3.70 -13.49 -8.66
N ARG A 117 -4.98 -13.53 -9.07
CA ARG A 117 -5.43 -14.22 -10.29
C ARG A 117 -5.19 -13.42 -11.58
N ASN A 118 -5.10 -12.10 -11.47
CA ASN A 118 -4.95 -11.16 -12.58
C ASN A 118 -3.85 -10.14 -12.25
N PRO A 119 -2.56 -10.54 -12.25
CA PRO A 119 -1.46 -9.74 -11.68
C PRO A 119 -1.20 -8.40 -12.39
N ARG A 120 -1.89 -8.14 -13.50
CA ARG A 120 -1.84 -6.87 -14.24
C ARG A 120 -2.94 -5.86 -13.83
N HIS A 121 -3.71 -6.14 -12.80
CA HIS A 121 -4.85 -5.34 -12.34
C HIS A 121 -4.92 -5.30 -10.81
N ASN A 122 -5.62 -4.32 -10.22
CA ASN A 122 -5.85 -4.20 -8.76
C ASN A 122 -4.56 -4.07 -7.93
N PHE A 123 -3.74 -3.04 -8.19
CA PHE A 123 -2.43 -2.88 -7.56
C PHE A 123 -2.48 -2.26 -6.15
N ASN A 124 -3.49 -1.47 -5.81
CA ASN A 124 -3.67 -1.10 -4.41
C ASN A 124 -4.25 -2.28 -3.64
N VAL A 125 -3.59 -2.63 -2.53
CA VAL A 125 -3.95 -3.74 -1.65
C VAL A 125 -4.99 -3.29 -0.62
N PHE A 126 -4.79 -2.12 0.00
CA PHE A 126 -5.65 -1.65 1.09
C PHE A 126 -6.80 -0.75 0.62
N LEU A 127 -6.49 0.34 -0.09
CA LEU A 127 -7.49 1.27 -0.62
C LEU A 127 -7.41 1.31 -2.15
N PRO A 128 -8.43 0.82 -2.89
CA PRO A 128 -8.37 0.66 -4.35
C PRO A 128 -8.43 1.99 -5.13
N THR A 129 -8.23 3.13 -4.47
CA THR A 129 -8.47 4.48 -5.00
C THR A 129 -7.79 4.70 -6.35
N TRP A 130 -6.51 4.35 -6.49
CA TRP A 130 -5.77 4.62 -7.72
C TRP A 130 -6.05 3.63 -8.82
N ASP A 131 -6.44 2.39 -8.50
CA ASP A 131 -6.97 1.48 -9.51
C ASP A 131 -8.30 1.95 -10.10
N TYR A 132 -9.17 2.54 -9.28
CA TYR A 132 -10.40 3.17 -9.76
C TYR A 132 -10.11 4.37 -10.65
N LEU A 133 -9.20 5.26 -10.23
CA LEU A 133 -8.87 6.49 -10.97
C LEU A 133 -8.10 6.22 -12.26
N LEU A 134 -7.19 5.23 -12.26
CA LEU A 134 -6.31 4.92 -13.39
C LEU A 134 -6.81 3.76 -14.26
N GLY A 135 -8.00 3.21 -13.94
CA GLY A 135 -8.67 2.21 -14.76
C GLY A 135 -8.00 0.84 -14.76
N THR A 136 -7.24 0.48 -13.71
CA THR A 136 -6.59 -0.82 -13.58
C THR A 136 -7.40 -1.84 -12.78
N ARG A 137 -8.67 -1.55 -12.51
CA ARG A 137 -9.58 -2.45 -11.80
C ARG A 137 -10.02 -3.67 -12.60
N ARG A 138 -10.13 -4.82 -11.94
CA ARG A 138 -10.75 -6.05 -12.47
C ARG A 138 -11.35 -6.86 -11.31
N VAL A 139 -12.67 -7.00 -11.29
CA VAL A 139 -13.42 -7.74 -10.26
C VAL A 139 -13.71 -9.15 -10.73
#